data_AF-A0AAJ1EIU1-F1
#
_entry.id   AF-A0AAJ1EIU1-F1
#
_cell.length_a   1.000
_cell.length_b   1.000
_cell.length_c   1.000
_cell.angle_alpha   90.00
_cell.angle_beta   90.00
_cell.angle_gamma   90.00
#
_symmetry.space_group_name_H-M   'P 1'
#
loop_
_entity.id
_entity.type
_entity.pdbx_description
1 polymer ?
#
loop_
_entity_poly.entity_id
_entity_poly.type
_entity_poly.pdbx_seq_one_letter_code
_entity_poly.pdbx_strand_id
1 'polypeptide(L)'
;MATTVEKLAEQAMTLPTESRARLADLLVESLDTQELEHIDRLWVAEAKRRRDDVRKRRVKAIPGDEALQKVRDAIRRSNGISTRKHWRSTGRQPSTTQSAIQPLP
;
A
#
# COMPACT_ATOMS: atom_id res chain seq x y z
N MET A 1 -0.85 -34.28 -0.66
CA MET A 1 -1.39 -33.88 0.66
C MET A 1 -1.78 -32.42 0.57
N ALA A 2 -3.01 -32.07 0.93
CA ALA A 2 -3.46 -30.68 0.88
C ALA A 2 -2.88 -29.93 2.09
N THR A 3 -1.92 -29.05 1.84
CA THR A 3 -1.41 -28.11 2.84
C THR A 3 -2.44 -26.99 2.97
N THR A 4 -2.90 -26.68 4.19
CA THR A 4 -3.86 -25.59 4.39
C THR A 4 -3.16 -24.23 4.26
N VAL A 5 -3.94 -23.18 3.98
CA VAL A 5 -3.43 -21.80 3.87
C VAL A 5 -2.77 -21.36 5.17
N GLU A 6 -3.36 -21.73 6.32
CA GLU A 6 -2.85 -21.42 7.64
C GLU A 6 -1.47 -22.02 7.87
N LYS A 7 -1.28 -23.29 7.48
CA LYS A 7 0.00 -23.98 7.61
C LYS A 7 1.07 -23.36 6.71
N LEU A 8 0.72 -22.94 5.50
CA LEU A 8 1.64 -22.21 4.61
C LEU A 8 1.99 -20.82 5.17
N ALA A 9 1.02 -20.12 5.76
CA ALA A 9 1.24 -18.83 6.39
C ALA A 9 2.17 -18.95 7.60
N GLU A 10 1.97 -19.94 8.47
CA GLU A 10 2.87 -20.24 9.60
C GLU A 10 4.30 -20.49 9.13
N GLN A 11 4.48 -21.32 8.10
CA GLN A 11 5.78 -21.56 7.49
C GLN A 11 6.39 -20.29 6.90
N ALA A 12 5.61 -19.48 6.19
CA ALA A 12 6.07 -18.21 5.65
C ALA A 12 6.52 -17.24 6.76
N MET A 13 5.87 -17.24 7.93
CA MET A 13 6.27 -16.40 9.07
C MET A 13 7.64 -16.77 9.64
N THR A 14 8.11 -18.02 9.46
CA THR A 14 9.46 -18.43 9.86
C THR A 14 10.57 -17.87 8.96
N LEU A 15 10.24 -17.39 7.75
CA LEU A 15 11.22 -16.87 6.81
C LEU A 15 11.80 -15.53 7.29
N PRO A 16 13.03 -15.17 6.90
CA PRO A 16 13.56 -13.83 7.08
C PRO A 16 12.66 -12.77 6.43
N THR A 17 12.68 -11.54 6.95
CA THR A 17 11.82 -10.44 6.47
C THR A 17 11.92 -10.20 4.97
N GLU A 18 13.13 -10.23 4.41
CA GLU A 18 13.35 -10.05 2.97
C GLU A 18 12.69 -11.15 2.15
N SER A 19 12.85 -12.41 2.57
CA SER A 19 12.24 -13.57 1.91
C SER A 19 10.71 -13.55 1.99
N ARG A 20 10.14 -13.13 3.14
CA ARG A 20 8.68 -12.93 3.25
C ARG A 20 8.19 -11.87 2.29
N ALA A 21 8.92 -10.77 2.19
CA ALA A 21 8.55 -9.68 1.31
C ALA A 21 8.64 -10.09 -0.17
N ARG A 22 9.64 -10.90 -0.55
CA ARG A 22 9.72 -11.50 -1.89
C ARG A 22 8.58 -12.50 -2.16
N LEU A 23 8.23 -13.33 -1.19
CA LEU A 23 7.11 -14.27 -1.32
C LEU A 23 5.78 -13.52 -1.52
N ALA A 24 5.57 -12.43 -0.78
CA ALA A 24 4.40 -11.59 -0.97
C ALA A 24 4.34 -11.00 -2.39
N ASP A 25 5.47 -10.52 -2.92
CA ASP A 25 5.54 -10.01 -4.29
C ASP A 25 5.13 -11.10 -5.31
N LEU A 26 5.64 -12.34 -5.16
CA LEU A 26 5.27 -13.49 -6.02
C LEU A 26 3.79 -13.88 -5.92
N LEU A 27 3.22 -13.88 -4.71
CA LEU A 27 1.81 -14.21 -4.51
C LEU A 27 0.90 -13.17 -5.18
N VAL A 28 1.25 -11.90 -5.11
CA VAL A 28 0.51 -10.83 -5.79
C VAL A 28 0.60 -10.99 -7.31
N GLU A 29 1.79 -11.30 -7.84
CA GLU A 29 1.99 -11.56 -9.28
C GLU A 29 1.21 -12.79 -9.79
N SER A 30 0.86 -13.72 -8.91
CA SER A 30 0.10 -14.93 -9.26
C SER A 30 -1.41 -14.71 -9.39
N LEU A 31 -1.93 -13.58 -8.93
CA LEU A 31 -3.35 -13.24 -9.02
C LEU A 31 -3.75 -12.94 -10.46
N ASP A 32 -4.98 -13.28 -10.85
CA ASP A 32 -5.46 -12.97 -12.18
C ASP A 32 -5.83 -11.48 -12.33
N THR A 33 -6.11 -11.07 -13.57
CA THR A 33 -6.46 -9.68 -13.87
C THR A 33 -7.76 -9.25 -13.19
N GLN A 34 -8.75 -10.13 -13.06
CA GLN A 34 -10.05 -9.80 -12.47
C GLN A 34 -9.91 -9.53 -10.96
N GLU A 35 -9.06 -10.30 -10.28
CA GLU A 35 -8.74 -10.16 -8.86
C GLU A 35 -7.96 -8.88 -8.59
N LEU A 36 -6.94 -8.57 -9.40
CA LEU A 36 -6.20 -7.32 -9.30
C LEU A 36 -7.11 -6.09 -9.52
N GLU A 37 -8.00 -6.13 -10.51
CA GLU A 37 -8.98 -5.07 -10.74
C GLU A 37 -9.98 -4.93 -9.58
N HIS A 38 -10.40 -6.05 -8.98
CA HIS A 38 -11.27 -6.01 -7.81
C HIS A 38 -10.58 -5.32 -6.63
N ILE A 39 -9.33 -5.65 -6.36
CA ILE A 39 -8.52 -5.01 -5.32
C ILE A 39 -8.40 -3.50 -5.59
N ASP A 40 -8.10 -3.10 -6.83
CA ASP A 40 -8.02 -1.68 -7.20
C ASP A 40 -9.33 -0.93 -6.93
N ARG A 41 -10.47 -1.51 -7.27
CA ARG A 41 -11.79 -0.92 -7.00
C ARG A 41 -12.01 -0.71 -5.50
N LEU A 42 -11.62 -1.68 -4.67
CA LEU A 42 -11.69 -1.57 -3.21
C LEU A 42 -10.79 -0.43 -2.68
N TRP A 43 -9.57 -0.31 -3.20
CA TRP A 43 -8.65 0.77 -2.83
C TRP A 43 -9.18 2.15 -3.21
N VAL A 44 -9.76 2.29 -4.40
CA VAL A 44 -10.39 3.54 -4.84
C VAL A 44 -11.59 3.89 -3.95
N ALA A 45 -12.43 2.92 -3.62
CA ALA A 45 -13.57 3.12 -2.73
C ALA A 45 -13.10 3.58 -1.33
N GLU A 46 -12.08 2.94 -0.79
CA GLU A 46 -11.49 3.29 0.50
C GLU A 46 -10.90 4.71 0.49
N ALA A 47 -10.14 5.05 -0.55
CA ALA A 47 -9.53 6.38 -0.69
C ALA A 47 -10.61 7.48 -0.76
N LYS A 48 -11.68 7.26 -1.52
CA LYS A 48 -12.83 8.17 -1.60
C LYS A 48 -13.50 8.33 -0.23
N ARG A 49 -13.74 7.22 0.47
CA ARG A 49 -14.34 7.23 1.81
C ARG A 49 -13.49 8.06 2.78
N ARG A 50 -12.19 7.81 2.87
CA ARG A 50 -11.27 8.54 3.77
C ARG A 50 -11.23 10.03 3.46
N ARG A 51 -11.17 10.41 2.18
CA ARG A 51 -11.24 11.81 1.76
C ARG A 51 -12.54 12.47 2.23
N ASP A 52 -13.67 11.79 2.04
CA ASP A 52 -14.98 12.33 2.39
C ASP A 52 -15.17 12.44 3.90
N ASP A 53 -14.63 11.50 4.68
CA ASP A 53 -14.66 11.57 6.15
C ASP A 53 -13.88 12.79 6.67
N VAL A 54 -12.75 13.13 6.06
CA VAL A 54 -12.00 14.36 6.36
C VAL A 54 -12.81 15.61 5.99
N ARG A 55 -13.37 15.65 4.77
CA ARG A 55 -14.18 16.80 4.31
C ARG A 55 -15.43 17.02 5.15
N LYS A 56 -16.07 15.93 5.60
CA LYS A 56 -17.26 15.94 6.46
C LYS A 56 -16.92 16.06 7.95
N ARG A 57 -15.63 16.24 8.31
CA ARG A 57 -15.13 16.36 9.69
C ARG A 57 -15.55 15.19 10.60
N ARG A 58 -15.71 13.99 10.04
CA ARG A 58 -16.02 12.76 10.81
C ARG A 58 -14.80 12.18 11.51
N VAL A 59 -13.61 12.62 11.12
CA VAL A 59 -12.33 12.25 11.70
C VAL A 59 -11.56 13.49 12.10
N LYS A 60 -10.76 13.39 13.17
CA LYS A 60 -9.84 14.45 13.58
C LYS A 60 -8.62 14.44 12.65
N ALA A 61 -8.54 15.39 11.74
CA ALA A 61 -7.37 15.57 10.88
C ALA A 61 -6.17 16.10 11.69
N ILE A 62 -4.96 15.75 11.24
CA ILE A 62 -3.70 16.29 11.74
C ILE A 62 -3.18 17.27 10.68
N PRO A 63 -2.58 18.42 11.05
CA PRO A 63 -1.88 19.28 10.10
C PRO A 63 -0.88 18.50 9.24
N GLY A 64 -0.84 18.78 7.94
CA GLY A 64 -0.04 18.02 6.98
C GLY A 64 1.45 17.97 7.35
N ASP A 65 2.01 19.11 7.76
CA ASP A 65 3.43 19.20 8.14
C ASP A 65 3.76 18.35 9.37
N GLU A 66 2.88 18.36 10.37
CA GLU A 66 3.02 17.53 11.57
C GLU A 66 2.94 16.04 11.22
N ALA A 67 1.99 15.65 10.37
CA ALA A 67 1.85 14.27 9.91
C ALA A 67 3.09 13.79 9.15
N LEU A 68 3.60 14.60 8.22
CA LEU A 68 4.80 14.26 7.44
C LEU A 68 6.06 14.23 8.32
N GLN A 69 6.15 15.09 9.34
CA GLN A 69 7.25 15.05 10.30
C GLN A 69 7.26 13.74 11.10
N LYS A 70 6.11 13.31 11.62
CA LYS A 70 5.97 12.02 12.32
C LYS A 70 6.40 10.84 11.44
N VAL A 71 6.06 10.84 10.15
CA VAL A 71 6.49 9.81 9.19
C VAL A 71 8.01 9.81 9.03
N ARG A 72 8.63 10.98 8.82
CA ARG A 72 10.09 11.09 8.71
C ARG A 72 10.80 10.56 9.96
N ASP A 73 10.28 10.90 11.14
CA ASP A 73 10.87 10.45 12.41
C ASP A 73 10.67 8.95 12.64
N ALA A 74 9.54 8.38 12.21
CA ALA A 74 9.34 6.93 12.20
C ALA A 74 10.34 6.23 11.29
N ILE A 75 10.51 6.70 10.05
CA ILE A 75 11.48 6.12 9.09
C ILE A 75 12.91 6.21 9.63
N ARG A 76 13.29 7.36 10.22
CA ARG A 76 14.62 7.54 10.84
C ARG A 76 14.86 6.58 11.99
N ARG A 77 13.85 6.31 12.83
CA ARG A 77 13.94 5.30 13.90
C ARG A 77 14.04 3.88 13.36
N SER A 78 13.40 3.62 12.23
CA SER A 78 13.44 2.33 11.53
C SER A 78 14.68 2.12 10.66
N ASN A 79 15.61 3.08 10.54
CA ASN A 79 16.85 2.97 9.73
C ASN A 79 17.88 1.94 10.26
N GLY A 80 17.51 1.07 11.20
CA GLY A 80 18.16 -0.22 11.44
C GLY A 80 17.57 -1.40 10.64
N ILE A 81 16.51 -1.17 9.85
CA ILE A 81 15.82 -2.19 9.04
C ILE A 81 15.97 -1.80 7.57
N SER A 82 16.88 -2.48 6.91
CA SER A 82 17.23 -2.32 5.50
C SER A 82 16.03 -2.50 4.56
N THR A 83 16.02 -1.67 3.51
CA THR A 83 15.32 -1.77 2.21
C THR A 83 13.87 -1.26 2.10
N ARG A 84 13.64 -0.36 1.13
CA ARG A 84 12.99 -0.70 -0.17
C ARG A 84 12.89 0.53 -1.08
N LYS A 85 13.77 0.59 -2.09
CA LYS A 85 13.68 1.46 -3.29
C LYS A 85 12.88 0.82 -4.44
N HIS A 86 12.21 -0.31 -4.23
CA HIS A 86 11.72 -1.13 -5.35
C HIS A 86 10.31 -0.77 -5.86
N TRP A 87 9.47 -0.08 -5.08
CA TRP A 87 8.05 0.16 -5.46
C TRP A 87 7.84 0.89 -6.80
N ARG A 88 8.90 1.47 -7.40
CA ARG A 88 8.86 2.09 -8.73
C ARG A 88 9.06 1.14 -9.92
N SER A 89 9.51 -0.12 -9.74
CA SER A 89 9.90 -0.97 -10.90
C SER A 89 8.83 -1.95 -11.39
N THR A 90 7.77 -2.23 -10.63
CA THR A 90 6.66 -3.07 -11.10
C THR A 90 5.54 -2.20 -11.70
N GLY A 91 5.73 -1.82 -12.97
CA GLY A 91 4.68 -1.90 -13.98
C GLY A 91 3.38 -1.10 -13.86
N ARG A 92 3.15 -0.26 -12.84
CA ARG A 92 2.05 0.71 -12.83
C ARG A 92 2.62 2.12 -12.97
N GLN A 93 2.94 2.51 -14.21
CA GLN A 93 2.85 3.93 -14.56
C GLN A 93 1.45 4.36 -14.12
N PRO A 94 1.27 5.35 -13.23
CA PRO A 94 0.00 6.04 -13.22
C PRO A 94 -0.09 6.62 -14.63
N SER A 95 -0.93 6.03 -15.48
CA SER A 95 -1.22 6.55 -16.81
C SER A 95 -1.37 8.04 -16.62
N THR A 96 -0.45 8.80 -17.23
CA THR A 96 -0.40 10.24 -17.20
C THR A 96 -1.79 10.75 -17.53
N THR A 97 -2.59 10.92 -16.50
CA THR A 97 -3.78 11.73 -16.53
C THR A 97 -3.22 13.09 -16.25
N GLN A 98 -2.66 13.68 -17.30
CA GLN A 98 -2.65 15.12 -17.49
C GLN A 98 -4.12 15.56 -17.65
N SER A 99 -4.96 15.25 -16.66
CA SER A 99 -6.27 15.87 -16.48
C SER A 99 -6.13 16.70 -15.23
N ALA A 100 -5.52 17.85 -15.48
CA ALA A 100 -5.86 19.12 -14.91
C ALA A 100 -6.46 19.03 -13.49
N ILE A 101 -5.62 19.36 -12.51
CA ILE A 101 -6.09 20.19 -11.40
C ILE A 101 -6.51 21.52 -12.04
N GLN A 102 -7.72 21.56 -12.61
CA GLN A 102 -8.39 22.83 -12.86
C GLN A 102 -8.80 23.36 -11.48
N PRO A 103 -8.46 24.60 -11.12
CA PRO A 103 -9.04 25.22 -9.94
C PRO A 103 -10.55 25.35 -10.20
N LEU A 104 -11.36 24.87 -9.26
CA LEU A 104 -12.80 25.14 -9.28
C LEU A 104 -13.03 26.64 -9.01
N PRO A 105 -14.06 27.25 -9.62
CA PRO A 105 -14.42 28.66 -9.37
C PRO A 105 -14.88 28.90 -7.93
#